data_AF-A0A1X9LWY5-F1
#
_entry.id   AF-A0A1X9LWY5-F1
#
_cell.length_a   1.000
_cell.length_b   1.000
_cell.length_c   1.000
_cell.angle_alpha   90.00
_cell.angle_beta   90.00
_cell.angle_gamma   90.00
#
_symmetry.space_group_name_H-M   'P 1'
#
loop_
_entity.id
_entity.type
_entity.pdbx_description
1 polymer ?
#
loop_
_entity_poly.entity_id
_entity_poly.type
_entity_poly.pdbx_seq_one_letter_code
_entity_poly.pdbx_strand_id
1 'polypeptide(L)'
;MLLEDGSGAAWACVDAALLDVFRGDTAVHLARIETALDGSAHPADRALYGIAATIAAVIACEFDRAARFAAQAARDGDGCAAEVRTLSRAAAIMARAMAGGDGAAGAGTGTGTRADTGTDTRAGTDGTRTGTGTGTEGTGTGPDPDADPTAEDDAHALLHRYFLAEAALSSGAFERADALIASAGLAPGQIARDESASASAEHTRADGAAVALQLLAARSAAFHGRRDEVIAIAQGLQQRASIVPPRALTVLLAIGCYGAAVTGDRDRSTALAETVLTRTRGDVNYLSVGACLYVAWAFRTMGQLQRAAALLVSAAGPTLDRCKVWDRALAAEVLIEAALARGDRYRAGALLRSTGALARYAVAASSVSRARGAVALSAGRLAEAQALAAASVRLDENAGASTEVLRGLLIEATALSALPAPDPAEAAARFHHIAREADATGNEAIRSVAARRWRELAAASWSGGPSALVGDRSVMTSRQRAVATLLVEGHSNAAIGQVLFLSSRTVQTHVEDILRITGSRTRSQAARVLGVLRVVDARALTARQREVAELAAAGRRNAEISAAIGVGEKTVERHLAAALKRLGIPSRTALASVTLEWSGTPADAGAADAGAADADASVGLP
;
A
#
# COMPACT_ATOMS: atom_id res chain seq x y z
N MET A 1 -19.40 8.05 -42.75
CA MET A 1 -18.68 6.79 -43.00
C MET A 1 -17.22 7.13 -43.23
N LEU A 2 -16.47 7.29 -42.15
CA LEU A 2 -15.00 7.30 -42.22
C LEU A 2 -14.62 5.87 -42.61
N LEU A 3 -13.86 5.71 -43.69
CA LEU A 3 -13.33 4.42 -44.10
C LEU A 3 -12.40 3.95 -42.98
N GLU A 4 -12.81 2.93 -42.22
CA GLU A 4 -11.89 2.18 -41.36
C GLU A 4 -10.73 1.71 -42.24
N ASP A 5 -9.52 2.13 -41.90
CA ASP A 5 -8.32 1.68 -42.58
C ASP A 5 -7.99 0.27 -42.05
N GLY A 6 -7.67 -0.66 -42.96
CA GLY A 6 -7.46 -2.07 -42.66
C GLY A 6 -8.70 -2.97 -42.77
N SER A 7 -8.48 -4.28 -42.80
CA SER A 7 -9.53 -5.28 -42.98
C SER A 7 -10.30 -5.56 -41.68
N GLY A 8 -11.60 -5.86 -41.80
CA GLY A 8 -12.42 -6.25 -40.64
C GLY A 8 -11.90 -7.51 -39.93
N ALA A 9 -11.14 -8.38 -40.63
CA ALA A 9 -10.47 -9.53 -40.03
C ALA A 9 -9.28 -9.11 -39.13
N ALA A 10 -8.55 -8.06 -39.50
CA ALA A 10 -7.45 -7.53 -38.70
C ALA A 10 -7.97 -6.81 -37.44
N TRP A 11 -9.03 -6.00 -37.57
CA TRP A 11 -9.71 -5.37 -36.43
C TRP A 11 -10.31 -6.40 -35.46
N ALA A 12 -11.06 -7.39 -35.98
CA ALA A 12 -11.60 -8.47 -35.15
C ALA A 12 -10.51 -9.27 -34.42
N CYS A 13 -9.31 -9.38 -35.03
CA CYS A 13 -8.18 -10.02 -34.38
C CYS A 13 -7.64 -9.20 -33.20
N VAL A 14 -7.59 -7.87 -33.30
CA VAL A 14 -7.18 -6.98 -32.20
C VAL A 14 -8.18 -7.03 -31.06
N ASP A 15 -9.48 -6.92 -31.35
CA ASP A 15 -10.55 -6.96 -30.35
C ASP A 15 -10.60 -8.28 -29.59
N ALA A 16 -10.43 -9.39 -30.30
CA ALA A 16 -10.45 -10.72 -29.71
C ALA A 16 -9.16 -11.03 -28.93
N ALA A 17 -8.02 -10.40 -29.27
CA ALA A 17 -6.70 -10.80 -28.80
C ALA A 17 -6.62 -10.93 -27.27
N LEU A 18 -7.09 -9.93 -26.51
CA LEU A 18 -7.04 -9.98 -25.04
C LEU A 18 -7.88 -11.13 -24.49
N LEU A 19 -9.13 -11.28 -24.95
CA LEU A 19 -10.03 -12.31 -24.42
C LEU A 19 -9.66 -13.72 -24.83
N ASP A 20 -9.30 -13.93 -26.10
CA ASP A 20 -8.86 -15.22 -26.63
C ASP A 20 -7.64 -15.70 -25.85
N VAL A 21 -6.65 -14.82 -25.68
CA VAL A 21 -5.41 -15.14 -24.99
C VAL A 21 -5.64 -15.32 -23.49
N PHE A 22 -6.58 -14.59 -22.87
CA PHE A 22 -6.98 -14.84 -21.48
C PHE A 22 -7.68 -16.20 -21.29
N ARG A 23 -8.29 -16.78 -22.34
CA ARG A 23 -9.03 -18.06 -22.27
C ARG A 23 -8.23 -19.27 -22.76
N GLY A 24 -7.25 -19.10 -23.66
CA GLY A 24 -6.62 -20.20 -24.41
C GLY A 24 -5.10 -20.33 -24.27
N ASP A 25 -4.50 -21.12 -25.16
CA ASP A 25 -3.06 -21.31 -25.25
C ASP A 25 -2.41 -20.15 -26.04
N THR A 26 -1.64 -19.33 -25.32
CA THR A 26 -0.93 -18.17 -25.87
C THR A 26 -0.06 -18.49 -27.08
N ALA A 27 0.59 -19.66 -27.10
CA ALA A 27 1.52 -20.03 -28.17
C ALA A 27 0.78 -20.33 -29.47
N VAL A 28 -0.36 -21.03 -29.39
CA VAL A 28 -1.21 -21.33 -30.55
C VAL A 28 -1.81 -20.04 -31.13
N HIS A 29 -2.27 -19.14 -30.26
CA HIS A 29 -2.80 -17.85 -30.70
C HIS A 29 -1.71 -16.99 -31.36
N LEU A 30 -0.51 -16.90 -30.78
CA LEU A 30 0.60 -16.14 -31.34
C LEU A 30 1.00 -16.66 -32.74
N ALA A 31 1.19 -17.97 -32.90
CA ALA A 31 1.56 -18.55 -34.20
C ALA A 31 0.53 -18.29 -35.30
N ARG A 32 -0.77 -18.33 -34.95
CA ARG A 32 -1.87 -18.00 -35.87
C ARG A 32 -1.82 -16.53 -36.30
N ILE A 33 -1.57 -15.62 -35.37
CA ILE A 33 -1.46 -14.18 -35.65
C ILE A 33 -0.24 -13.89 -36.52
N GLU A 34 0.90 -14.54 -36.26
CA GLU A 34 2.12 -14.38 -37.06
C GLU A 34 1.92 -14.83 -38.51
N THR A 35 1.23 -15.95 -38.72
CA THR A 35 0.89 -16.41 -40.07
C THR A 35 0.03 -15.37 -40.81
N ALA A 36 -0.91 -14.72 -40.12
CA ALA A 36 -1.73 -13.66 -40.70
C ALA A 36 -0.91 -12.38 -40.97
N LEU A 37 0.00 -12.02 -40.08
CA LEU A 37 0.92 -10.89 -40.22
C LEU A 37 1.83 -11.05 -41.44
N ASP A 38 2.47 -12.22 -41.59
CA ASP A 38 3.37 -12.53 -42.70
C ASP A 38 2.64 -12.57 -44.06
N GLY A 39 1.37 -12.98 -44.05
CA GLY A 39 0.51 -13.00 -45.24
C GLY A 39 -0.06 -11.65 -45.66
N SER A 40 0.08 -10.61 -44.83
CA SER A 40 -0.56 -9.31 -45.05
C SER A 40 0.36 -8.35 -45.80
N ALA A 41 -0.08 -7.85 -46.96
CA ALA A 41 0.65 -6.83 -47.73
C ALA A 41 0.23 -5.39 -47.37
N HIS A 42 -0.97 -5.20 -46.81
CA HIS A 42 -1.51 -3.88 -46.50
C HIS A 42 -0.89 -3.30 -45.21
N PRO A 43 -0.37 -2.05 -45.21
CA PRO A 43 0.26 -1.46 -44.02
C PRO A 43 -0.63 -1.43 -42.78
N ALA A 44 -1.92 -1.09 -42.93
CA ALA A 44 -2.86 -1.07 -41.81
C ALA A 44 -3.09 -2.48 -41.21
N ASP A 45 -3.25 -3.51 -42.04
CA ASP A 45 -3.42 -4.90 -41.56
C ASP A 45 -2.16 -5.39 -40.85
N ARG A 46 -0.97 -5.07 -41.39
CA ARG A 46 0.30 -5.38 -40.74
C ARG A 46 0.44 -4.68 -39.39
N ALA A 47 0.01 -3.42 -39.29
CA ALA A 47 -0.01 -2.71 -38.02
C ALA A 47 -0.97 -3.37 -37.00
N LEU A 48 -2.19 -3.70 -37.42
CA LEU A 48 -3.22 -4.33 -36.58
C LEU A 48 -2.81 -5.74 -36.12
N TYR A 49 -2.36 -6.61 -37.03
CA TYR A 49 -1.83 -7.93 -36.65
C TYR A 49 -0.56 -7.80 -35.79
N GLY A 50 0.28 -6.78 -36.02
CA GLY A 50 1.42 -6.47 -35.17
C GLY A 50 1.01 -6.07 -33.73
N ILE A 51 -0.09 -5.33 -33.56
CA ILE A 51 -0.67 -5.03 -32.24
C ILE A 51 -1.16 -6.32 -31.58
N ALA A 52 -1.91 -7.16 -32.30
CA ALA A 52 -2.40 -8.44 -31.77
C ALA A 52 -1.24 -9.38 -31.37
N ALA A 53 -0.18 -9.46 -32.19
CA ALA A 53 1.02 -10.23 -31.90
C ALA A 53 1.76 -9.69 -30.68
N THR A 54 1.79 -8.37 -30.50
CA THR A 54 2.33 -7.73 -29.29
C THR A 54 1.59 -8.18 -28.04
N ILE A 55 0.25 -8.14 -28.04
CA ILE A 55 -0.58 -8.60 -26.92
C ILE A 55 -0.29 -10.07 -26.62
N ALA A 56 -0.33 -10.94 -27.63
CA ALA A 56 -0.09 -12.37 -27.47
C ALA A 56 1.31 -12.67 -26.92
N ALA A 57 2.35 -11.99 -27.43
CA ALA A 57 3.72 -12.13 -26.94
C ALA A 57 3.88 -11.64 -25.49
N VAL A 58 3.21 -10.55 -25.08
CA VAL A 58 3.19 -10.12 -23.68
C VAL A 58 2.60 -11.20 -22.79
N ILE A 59 1.45 -11.78 -23.16
CA ILE A 59 0.83 -12.81 -22.32
C ILE A 59 1.64 -14.12 -22.33
N ALA A 60 2.39 -14.41 -23.39
CA ALA A 60 3.38 -15.49 -23.43
C ALA A 60 4.65 -15.20 -22.59
N CYS A 61 4.74 -14.04 -21.93
CA CYS A 61 5.92 -13.56 -21.21
C CYS A 61 7.15 -13.31 -22.09
N GLU A 62 6.98 -13.08 -23.40
CA GLU A 62 8.04 -12.83 -24.36
C GLU A 62 8.24 -11.32 -24.61
N PHE A 63 8.59 -10.56 -23.56
CA PHE A 63 8.60 -9.09 -23.59
C PHE A 63 9.51 -8.48 -24.67
N ASP A 64 10.68 -9.07 -24.93
CA ASP A 64 11.57 -8.60 -25.99
C ASP A 64 10.98 -8.81 -27.39
N ARG A 65 10.24 -9.90 -27.59
CA ARG A 65 9.55 -10.19 -28.85
C ARG A 65 8.34 -9.27 -29.01
N ALA A 66 7.58 -9.06 -27.94
CA ALA A 66 6.50 -8.09 -27.91
C ALA A 66 6.99 -6.68 -28.29
N ALA A 67 8.13 -6.24 -27.75
CA ALA A 67 8.73 -4.94 -28.10
C ALA A 67 9.10 -4.84 -29.58
N ARG A 68 9.58 -5.94 -30.20
CA ARG A 68 9.86 -5.99 -31.64
C ARG A 68 8.59 -5.90 -32.49
N PHE A 69 7.55 -6.68 -32.15
CA PHE A 69 6.25 -6.60 -32.84
C PHE A 69 5.65 -5.21 -32.75
N ALA A 70 5.66 -4.60 -31.56
CA ALA A 70 5.08 -3.29 -31.35
C ALA A 70 5.84 -2.19 -32.11
N ALA A 71 7.18 -2.26 -32.14
CA ALA A 71 7.99 -1.33 -32.91
C ALA A 71 7.75 -1.46 -34.42
N GLN A 72 7.52 -2.70 -34.92
CA GLN A 72 7.16 -2.91 -36.31
C GLN A 72 5.75 -2.39 -36.62
N ALA A 73 4.78 -2.67 -35.75
CA ALA A 73 3.41 -2.19 -35.87
C ALA A 73 3.33 -0.65 -35.92
N ALA A 74 4.11 0.03 -35.08
CA ALA A 74 4.17 1.50 -35.10
C ALA A 74 4.73 2.06 -36.41
N ARG A 75 5.78 1.43 -36.98
CA ARG A 75 6.32 1.81 -38.30
C ARG A 75 5.32 1.59 -39.42
N ASP A 76 4.62 0.45 -39.42
CA ASP A 76 3.61 0.15 -40.44
C ASP A 76 2.38 1.07 -40.31
N GLY A 77 2.05 1.50 -39.08
CA GLY A 77 0.92 2.37 -38.77
C GLY A 77 1.15 3.87 -38.97
N ASP A 78 2.39 4.35 -39.12
CA ASP A 78 2.70 5.79 -39.17
C ASP A 78 1.97 6.54 -40.32
N GLY A 79 1.79 5.87 -41.47
CA GLY A 79 1.07 6.41 -42.63
C GLY A 79 -0.43 6.07 -42.71
N CYS A 80 -0.96 5.31 -41.74
CA CYS A 80 -2.35 4.83 -41.74
C CYS A 80 -3.32 5.87 -41.15
N ALA A 81 -4.61 5.53 -41.09
CA ALA A 81 -5.62 6.33 -40.38
C ALA A 81 -5.24 6.60 -38.91
N ALA A 82 -5.82 7.67 -38.36
CA ALA A 82 -5.47 8.18 -37.02
C ALA A 82 -5.60 7.13 -35.91
N GLU A 83 -6.63 6.29 -35.99
CA GLU A 83 -6.92 5.24 -35.03
C GLU A 83 -5.81 4.16 -35.00
N VAL A 84 -5.48 3.58 -36.16
CA VAL A 84 -4.39 2.58 -36.31
C VAL A 84 -3.04 3.15 -35.86
N ARG A 85 -2.74 4.39 -36.25
CA ARG A 85 -1.50 5.08 -35.84
C ARG A 85 -1.45 5.28 -34.31
N THR A 86 -2.56 5.65 -33.70
CA THR A 86 -2.64 5.92 -32.25
C THR A 86 -2.49 4.63 -31.45
N LEU A 87 -3.23 3.58 -31.81
CA LEU A 87 -3.14 2.28 -31.15
C LEU A 87 -1.77 1.62 -31.29
N SER A 88 -1.19 1.63 -32.50
CA SER A 88 0.13 1.02 -32.74
C SER A 88 1.24 1.72 -31.97
N ARG A 89 1.21 3.06 -31.87
CA ARG A 89 2.13 3.83 -31.03
C ARG A 89 1.95 3.55 -29.55
N ALA A 90 0.71 3.49 -29.05
CA ALA A 90 0.44 3.15 -27.66
C ALA A 90 0.91 1.73 -27.30
N ALA A 91 0.70 0.75 -28.18
CA ALA A 91 1.23 -0.61 -28.01
C ALA A 91 2.77 -0.62 -27.95
N ALA A 92 3.45 0.17 -28.78
CA ALA A 92 4.90 0.32 -28.75
C ALA A 92 5.42 0.93 -27.45
N ILE A 93 4.74 1.96 -26.93
CA ILE A 93 5.05 2.57 -25.63
C ILE A 93 4.92 1.53 -24.51
N MET A 94 3.82 0.78 -24.47
CA MET A 94 3.57 -0.28 -23.48
C MET A 94 4.66 -1.37 -23.54
N ALA A 95 4.88 -1.98 -24.72
CA ALA A 95 5.81 -3.09 -24.85
C ALA A 95 7.24 -2.69 -24.50
N ARG A 96 7.66 -1.47 -24.88
CA ARG A 96 8.97 -0.92 -24.51
C ARG A 96 9.11 -0.72 -23.01
N ALA A 97 8.08 -0.19 -22.34
CA ALA A 97 8.09 -0.01 -20.89
C ALA A 97 8.18 -1.35 -20.15
N MET A 98 7.44 -2.37 -20.60
CA MET A 98 7.46 -3.70 -19.99
C MET A 98 8.82 -4.42 -20.17
N ALA A 99 9.46 -4.27 -21.34
CA ALA A 99 10.75 -4.87 -21.65
C ALA A 99 11.94 -4.11 -21.02
N GLY A 100 11.81 -2.79 -20.81
CA GLY A 100 12.87 -1.92 -20.31
C GLY A 100 13.68 -1.24 -21.41
N GLY A 101 13.06 -0.68 -22.45
CA GLY A 101 13.82 0.10 -23.44
C GLY A 101 14.27 1.47 -22.90
N ASP A 102 15.43 1.97 -23.35
CA ASP A 102 16.14 3.18 -22.84
C ASP A 102 15.35 4.51 -22.87
N GLY A 103 14.15 4.55 -23.46
CA GLY A 103 13.32 5.75 -23.59
C GLY A 103 12.41 6.02 -22.39
N ALA A 104 12.27 5.06 -21.46
CA ALA A 104 11.48 5.23 -20.24
C ALA A 104 12.16 6.13 -19.20
N ALA A 105 13.46 6.42 -19.36
CA ALA A 105 14.25 7.22 -18.41
C ALA A 105 14.08 8.74 -18.59
N GLY A 106 13.45 9.22 -19.68
CA GLY A 106 13.48 10.63 -20.08
C GLY A 106 12.19 11.44 -19.93
N ALA A 107 11.07 10.84 -19.54
CA ALA A 107 9.75 11.51 -19.56
C ALA A 107 9.25 11.99 -18.18
N GLY A 108 10.09 11.98 -17.15
CA GLY A 108 9.72 12.42 -15.81
C GLY A 108 10.89 13.07 -15.09
N THR A 109 11.06 14.38 -15.29
CA THR A 109 11.71 15.36 -14.37
C THR A 109 11.81 16.71 -15.09
N GLY A 110 10.65 17.32 -15.32
CA GLY A 110 10.54 18.71 -15.74
C GLY A 110 10.29 19.64 -14.55
N THR A 111 11.07 19.54 -13.47
CA THR A 111 11.16 20.61 -12.46
C THR A 111 12.59 20.68 -11.95
N GLY A 112 13.23 21.81 -12.24
CA GLY A 112 14.65 22.01 -12.05
C GLY A 112 15.06 22.05 -10.58
N THR A 113 16.14 21.35 -10.25
CA THR A 113 17.15 21.84 -9.31
C THR A 113 18.48 21.21 -9.71
N ARG A 114 19.32 21.97 -10.41
CA ARG A 114 20.74 21.64 -10.56
C ARG A 114 21.36 21.74 -9.17
N ALA A 115 21.64 20.60 -8.54
CA ALA A 115 22.52 20.55 -7.38
C ALA A 115 23.95 20.75 -7.87
N ASP A 116 24.44 21.96 -7.63
CA ASP A 116 25.79 22.43 -7.86
C ASP A 116 26.77 21.64 -6.99
N THR A 117 27.56 20.74 -7.57
CA THR A 117 28.70 20.12 -6.88
C THR A 117 29.89 21.05 -7.03
N GLY A 118 30.02 21.98 -6.09
CA GLY A 118 31.21 22.80 -5.91
C GLY A 118 32.43 21.94 -5.67
N THR A 119 33.36 21.94 -6.63
CA THR A 119 34.77 21.67 -6.36
C THR A 119 35.57 22.84 -6.88
N ASP A 120 36.10 23.57 -5.91
CA ASP A 120 36.89 24.77 -6.03
C ASP A 120 38.29 24.39 -6.56
N THR A 121 38.69 24.91 -7.72
CA THR A 121 40.12 25.04 -8.04
C THR A 121 40.34 26.18 -9.05
N ARG A 122 41.07 27.19 -8.57
CA ARG A 122 41.50 28.40 -9.28
C ARG A 122 42.36 28.09 -10.52
N ALA A 123 42.15 28.83 -11.61
CA ALA A 123 43.13 29.78 -12.20
C ALA A 123 42.76 30.17 -13.65
N GLY A 124 42.87 31.47 -13.96
CA GLY A 124 43.43 31.91 -15.25
C GLY A 124 42.49 32.55 -16.30
N THR A 125 42.48 33.88 -16.30
CA THR A 125 42.54 34.80 -17.48
C THR A 125 41.38 34.89 -18.48
N ASP A 126 40.71 36.04 -18.40
CA ASP A 126 40.58 37.11 -19.42
C ASP A 126 40.02 36.79 -20.82
N GLY A 127 39.04 37.60 -21.26
CA GLY A 127 38.52 37.55 -22.64
C GLY A 127 37.08 38.04 -22.80
N THR A 128 36.90 39.35 -22.86
CA THR A 128 35.69 40.05 -23.33
C THR A 128 35.37 39.69 -24.79
N ARG A 129 34.12 39.35 -25.12
CA ARG A 129 33.49 39.78 -26.39
C ARG A 129 31.97 39.57 -26.44
N THR A 130 31.30 40.68 -26.69
CA THR A 130 29.95 40.84 -27.25
C THR A 130 29.86 40.25 -28.65
N GLY A 131 28.69 39.71 -29.03
CA GLY A 131 28.41 39.32 -30.41
C GLY A 131 27.03 38.70 -30.62
N THR A 132 26.11 39.53 -31.07
CA THR A 132 24.80 39.21 -31.66
C THR A 132 24.90 38.35 -32.92
N GLY A 133 23.88 37.50 -33.15
CA GLY A 133 23.32 37.30 -34.49
C GLY A 133 23.33 35.88 -35.05
N THR A 134 22.16 35.49 -35.57
CA THR A 134 21.88 34.42 -36.56
C THR A 134 21.98 32.99 -36.01
N GLY A 135 20.97 32.12 -36.08
CA GLY A 135 19.97 31.95 -37.13
C GLY A 135 20.21 30.57 -37.75
N THR A 136 19.16 29.76 -37.86
CA THR A 136 19.07 28.40 -38.44
C THR A 136 19.80 27.27 -37.71
N GLU A 137 19.02 26.44 -37.00
CA GLU A 137 19.12 24.98 -37.08
C GLU A 137 17.79 24.34 -36.64
N GLY A 138 17.26 23.49 -37.51
CA GLY A 138 15.97 22.82 -37.33
C GLY A 138 16.04 21.77 -36.24
N THR A 139 15.26 21.96 -35.19
CA THR A 139 14.96 20.92 -34.21
C THR A 139 13.63 20.29 -34.58
N GLY A 140 13.68 19.02 -35.01
CA GLY A 140 12.51 18.17 -35.06
C GLY A 140 11.86 18.12 -33.68
N THR A 141 10.68 18.70 -33.57
CA THR A 141 9.79 18.57 -32.42
C THR A 141 9.52 17.08 -32.19
N GLY A 142 9.96 16.58 -31.04
CA GLY A 142 9.56 15.27 -30.53
C GLY A 142 8.04 15.19 -30.33
N PRO A 143 7.47 13.99 -30.15
CA PRO A 143 6.04 13.84 -29.96
C PRO A 143 5.62 14.57 -28.68
N ASP A 144 4.63 15.44 -28.84
CA ASP A 144 4.01 16.25 -27.81
C ASP A 144 3.51 15.37 -26.63
N PRO A 145 3.94 15.61 -25.38
CA PRO A 145 3.48 14.86 -24.21
C PRO A 145 2.06 15.24 -23.74
N ASP A 146 1.44 16.28 -24.33
CA ASP A 146 0.14 16.83 -23.96
C ASP A 146 -0.97 16.57 -25.00
N ALA A 147 -0.99 15.38 -25.61
CA ALA A 147 -2.12 14.99 -26.45
C ALA A 147 -3.43 14.92 -25.62
N ASP A 148 -4.27 15.92 -25.87
CA ASP A 148 -5.62 16.19 -25.39
C ASP A 148 -6.47 14.95 -24.98
N PRO A 149 -7.03 14.89 -23.76
CA PRO A 149 -7.82 13.74 -23.28
C PRO A 149 -9.24 13.64 -23.87
N THR A 150 -9.66 14.49 -24.81
CA THR A 150 -11.04 14.54 -25.32
C THR A 150 -11.24 13.83 -26.67
N ALA A 151 -10.85 12.56 -26.79
CA ALA A 151 -11.38 11.71 -27.86
C ALA A 151 -12.75 11.15 -27.44
N GLU A 152 -13.80 11.92 -27.76
CA GLU A 152 -15.20 11.48 -27.77
C GLU A 152 -15.39 10.34 -28.79
N ASP A 153 -16.05 9.25 -28.39
CA ASP A 153 -16.54 8.13 -29.21
C ASP A 153 -15.57 7.46 -30.21
N ASP A 154 -14.40 7.05 -29.72
CA ASP A 154 -13.50 6.16 -30.46
C ASP A 154 -13.68 4.69 -30.02
N ALA A 155 -13.95 3.79 -30.98
CA ALA A 155 -14.36 2.40 -30.76
C ALA A 155 -13.34 1.63 -29.90
N HIS A 156 -12.05 1.92 -30.08
CA HIS A 156 -10.94 1.26 -29.39
C HIS A 156 -10.33 2.10 -28.26
N ALA A 157 -11.00 3.16 -27.81
CA ALA A 157 -10.41 4.03 -26.80
C ALA A 157 -10.27 3.41 -25.40
N LEU A 158 -10.88 2.23 -25.11
CA LEU A 158 -10.52 1.46 -23.91
C LEU A 158 -9.18 0.75 -24.09
N LEU A 159 -8.93 0.16 -25.25
CA LEU A 159 -7.66 -0.52 -25.55
C LEU A 159 -6.50 0.47 -25.56
N HIS A 160 -6.70 1.65 -26.14
CA HIS A 160 -5.72 2.75 -26.08
C HIS A 160 -5.39 3.14 -24.63
N ARG A 161 -6.41 3.37 -23.79
CA ARG A 161 -6.23 3.69 -22.36
C ARG A 161 -5.52 2.57 -21.62
N TYR A 162 -5.86 1.31 -21.89
CA TYR A 162 -5.20 0.14 -21.31
C TYR A 162 -3.69 0.15 -21.60
N PHE A 163 -3.29 0.33 -22.86
CA PHE A 163 -1.87 0.34 -23.24
C PHE A 163 -1.10 1.46 -22.54
N LEU A 164 -1.65 2.68 -22.52
CA LEU A 164 -1.00 3.80 -21.85
C LEU A 164 -0.93 3.60 -20.32
N ALA A 165 -1.98 3.05 -19.71
CA ALA A 165 -2.01 2.79 -18.26
C ALA A 165 -1.02 1.68 -17.85
N GLU A 166 -0.93 0.58 -18.61
CA GLU A 166 0.06 -0.47 -18.36
C GLU A 166 1.49 0.04 -18.60
N ALA A 167 1.71 0.92 -19.58
CA ALA A 167 3.00 1.57 -19.80
C ALA A 167 3.40 2.46 -18.61
N ALA A 168 2.46 3.28 -18.12
CA ALA A 168 2.67 4.15 -16.98
C ALA A 168 2.99 3.35 -15.70
N LEU A 169 2.25 2.27 -15.42
CA LEU A 169 2.56 1.36 -14.31
C LEU A 169 3.92 0.68 -14.48
N SER A 170 4.26 0.25 -15.70
CA SER A 170 5.52 -0.43 -15.98
C SER A 170 6.74 0.48 -16.01
N SER A 171 6.54 1.79 -16.00
CA SER A 171 7.60 2.81 -15.90
C SER A 171 7.64 3.52 -14.54
N GLY A 172 6.66 3.26 -13.67
CA GLY A 172 6.57 3.83 -12.33
C GLY A 172 5.83 5.18 -12.26
N ALA A 173 5.14 5.59 -13.32
CA ALA A 173 4.29 6.77 -13.34
C ALA A 173 2.89 6.46 -12.79
N PHE A 174 2.80 6.14 -11.50
CA PHE A 174 1.58 5.65 -10.84
C PHE A 174 0.40 6.63 -10.90
N GLU A 175 0.64 7.91 -10.64
CA GLU A 175 -0.42 8.94 -10.73
C GLU A 175 -1.01 9.04 -12.15
N ARG A 176 -0.14 8.99 -13.17
CA ARG A 176 -0.57 8.98 -14.58
C ARG A 176 -1.37 7.72 -14.90
N ALA A 177 -0.94 6.57 -14.38
CA ALA A 177 -1.70 5.34 -14.57
C ALA A 177 -3.09 5.42 -13.94
N ASP A 178 -3.20 5.94 -12.71
CA ASP A 178 -4.49 6.12 -12.03
C ASP A 178 -5.40 7.08 -12.77
N ALA A 179 -4.87 8.20 -13.29
CA ALA A 179 -5.61 9.13 -14.12
C ALA A 179 -6.13 8.46 -15.41
N LEU A 180 -5.28 7.69 -16.09
CA LEU A 180 -5.67 6.95 -17.31
C LEU A 180 -6.74 5.90 -17.04
N ILE A 181 -6.62 5.14 -15.94
CA ILE A 181 -7.61 4.15 -15.50
C ILE A 181 -8.94 4.84 -15.18
N ALA A 182 -8.92 5.92 -14.40
CA ALA A 182 -10.13 6.66 -14.04
C ALA A 182 -10.81 7.28 -15.27
N SER A 183 -10.03 7.79 -16.23
CA SER A 183 -10.55 8.36 -17.49
C SER A 183 -11.29 7.35 -18.37
N ALA A 184 -11.19 6.05 -18.10
CA ALA A 184 -11.96 5.03 -18.80
C ALA A 184 -13.45 5.05 -18.42
N GLY A 185 -13.83 5.69 -17.31
CA GLY A 185 -15.22 5.83 -16.88
C GLY A 185 -15.89 4.53 -16.45
N LEU A 186 -15.12 3.48 -16.17
CA LEU A 186 -15.64 2.18 -15.77
C LEU A 186 -15.92 2.15 -14.26
N ALA A 187 -17.14 1.78 -13.88
CA ALA A 187 -17.47 1.46 -12.49
C ALA A 187 -16.70 0.21 -12.00
N PRO A 188 -16.51 0.03 -10.69
CA PRO A 188 -15.85 -1.15 -10.14
C PRO A 188 -16.50 -2.45 -10.63
N GLY A 189 -15.72 -3.24 -11.35
CA GLY A 189 -16.14 -4.52 -11.90
C GLY A 189 -16.97 -4.47 -13.18
N GLN A 190 -17.10 -3.31 -13.80
CA GLN A 190 -17.69 -3.13 -15.13
C GLN A 190 -16.75 -3.69 -16.22
N ILE A 191 -17.31 -4.47 -17.14
CA ILE A 191 -16.57 -5.25 -18.15
C ILE A 191 -16.88 -4.84 -19.60
N ALA A 192 -17.70 -3.80 -19.80
CA ALA A 192 -18.01 -3.19 -21.09
C ALA A 192 -18.50 -1.74 -20.90
N ARG A 193 -18.39 -0.86 -21.91
CA ARG A 193 -18.86 0.54 -21.82
C ARG A 193 -20.37 0.65 -21.60
N ASP A 194 -21.16 -0.04 -22.41
CA ASP A 194 -22.62 0.04 -22.42
C ASP A 194 -23.26 -1.07 -21.55
N GLU A 195 -23.00 -1.05 -20.25
CA GLU A 195 -23.77 -1.85 -19.29
C GLU A 195 -25.07 -1.10 -18.91
N SER A 196 -25.95 -0.80 -19.88
CA SER A 196 -27.25 -0.22 -19.55
C SER A 196 -28.12 -1.27 -18.85
N ALA A 197 -28.88 -0.84 -17.84
CA ALA A 197 -29.77 -1.71 -17.05
C ALA A 197 -30.90 -2.39 -17.85
N SER A 198 -31.02 -2.12 -19.16
CA SER A 198 -32.04 -2.68 -20.06
C SER A 198 -31.52 -3.79 -20.99
N ALA A 199 -30.21 -4.02 -21.06
CA ALA A 199 -29.67 -5.16 -21.81
C ALA A 199 -29.81 -6.42 -20.96
N SER A 200 -30.50 -7.45 -21.46
CA SER A 200 -30.55 -8.74 -20.74
C SER A 200 -29.13 -9.26 -20.56
N ALA A 201 -28.79 -9.70 -19.35
CA ALA A 201 -27.47 -10.22 -18.99
C ALA A 201 -27.00 -11.40 -19.88
N GLU A 202 -27.90 -11.97 -20.68
CA GLU A 202 -27.63 -13.05 -21.63
C GLU A 202 -26.84 -12.62 -22.88
N HIS A 203 -26.78 -11.31 -23.22
CA HIS A 203 -26.13 -10.84 -24.45
C HIS A 203 -24.86 -9.98 -24.24
N THR A 204 -24.53 -9.62 -23.00
CA THR A 204 -23.33 -8.79 -22.71
C THR A 204 -22.06 -9.61 -22.91
N ARG A 205 -21.31 -9.33 -23.98
CA ARG A 205 -19.94 -9.84 -24.15
C ARG A 205 -18.97 -8.97 -23.35
N ALA A 206 -18.00 -9.62 -22.70
CA ALA A 206 -16.91 -8.89 -22.08
C ALA A 206 -16.08 -8.15 -23.15
N ASP A 207 -15.58 -6.97 -22.82
CA ASP A 207 -14.54 -6.26 -23.54
C ASP A 207 -13.19 -6.60 -22.89
N GLY A 208 -12.23 -7.09 -23.67
CA GLY A 208 -10.91 -7.48 -23.16
C GLY A 208 -10.13 -6.33 -22.53
N ALA A 209 -10.22 -5.13 -23.11
CA ALA A 209 -9.57 -3.93 -22.58
C ALA A 209 -10.26 -3.45 -21.29
N ALA A 210 -11.59 -3.53 -21.21
CA ALA A 210 -12.31 -3.23 -19.96
C ALA A 210 -11.87 -4.18 -18.83
N VAL A 211 -11.82 -5.48 -19.09
CA VAL A 211 -11.34 -6.47 -18.10
C VAL A 211 -9.88 -6.18 -17.70
N ALA A 212 -9.02 -5.88 -18.66
CA ALA A 212 -7.62 -5.56 -18.38
C ALA A 212 -7.47 -4.27 -17.54
N LEU A 213 -8.29 -3.24 -17.80
CA LEU A 213 -8.37 -2.02 -17.00
C LEU A 213 -8.84 -2.29 -15.57
N GLN A 214 -9.80 -3.19 -15.36
CA GLN A 214 -10.21 -3.60 -14.00
C GLN A 214 -9.07 -4.31 -13.25
N LEU A 215 -8.27 -5.13 -13.93
CA LEU A 215 -7.08 -5.76 -13.34
C LEU A 215 -5.98 -4.74 -13.00
N LEU A 216 -5.78 -3.73 -13.87
CA LEU A 216 -4.89 -2.60 -13.60
C LEU A 216 -5.36 -1.80 -12.38
N ALA A 217 -6.65 -1.47 -12.32
CA ALA A 217 -7.27 -0.75 -11.22
C ALA A 217 -7.09 -1.51 -9.90
N ALA A 218 -7.39 -2.81 -9.87
CA ALA A 218 -7.21 -3.64 -8.67
C ALA A 218 -5.74 -3.72 -8.23
N ARG A 219 -4.79 -3.82 -9.17
CA ARG A 219 -3.35 -3.80 -8.88
C ARG A 219 -2.90 -2.45 -8.31
N SER A 220 -3.33 -1.34 -8.92
CA SER A 220 -3.00 -0.01 -8.43
C SER A 220 -3.61 0.25 -7.05
N ALA A 221 -4.89 -0.07 -6.85
CA ALA A 221 -5.56 0.06 -5.58
C ALA A 221 -4.87 -0.77 -4.48
N ALA A 222 -4.46 -2.01 -4.79
CA ALA A 222 -3.70 -2.84 -3.86
C ALA A 222 -2.34 -2.22 -3.48
N PHE A 223 -1.63 -1.62 -4.44
CA PHE A 223 -0.36 -0.94 -4.21
C PHE A 223 -0.50 0.29 -3.30
N HIS A 224 -1.56 1.07 -3.49
CA HIS A 224 -1.90 2.24 -2.68
C HIS A 224 -2.59 1.90 -1.35
N GLY A 225 -2.92 0.63 -1.09
CA GLY A 225 -3.64 0.21 0.12
C GLY A 225 -5.14 0.51 0.12
N ARG A 226 -5.75 0.83 -1.03
CA ARG A 226 -7.18 1.14 -1.23
C ARG A 226 -8.02 -0.15 -1.27
N ARG A 227 -8.18 -0.78 -0.10
CA ARG A 227 -8.77 -2.14 0.04
C ARG A 227 -10.22 -2.25 -0.42
N ASP A 228 -11.05 -1.26 -0.09
CA ASP A 228 -12.47 -1.31 -0.41
C ASP A 228 -12.69 -1.29 -1.92
N GLU A 229 -11.85 -0.55 -2.66
CA GLU A 229 -11.85 -0.57 -4.13
C GLU A 229 -11.48 -1.94 -4.69
N VAL A 230 -10.42 -2.59 -4.16
CA VAL A 230 -10.04 -3.96 -4.57
C VAL A 230 -11.19 -4.94 -4.35
N ILE A 231 -11.86 -4.85 -3.20
CA ILE A 231 -13.01 -5.71 -2.86
C ILE A 231 -14.17 -5.45 -3.83
N ALA A 232 -14.50 -4.19 -4.10
CA ALA A 232 -15.58 -3.81 -5.01
C ALA A 232 -15.33 -4.33 -6.43
N ILE A 233 -14.12 -4.13 -6.96
CA ILE A 233 -13.72 -4.64 -8.29
C ILE A 233 -13.82 -6.17 -8.33
N ALA A 234 -13.28 -6.84 -7.31
CA ALA A 234 -13.29 -8.31 -7.26
C ALA A 234 -14.71 -8.87 -7.19
N GLN A 235 -15.59 -8.26 -6.39
CA GLN A 235 -17.00 -8.65 -6.30
C GLN A 235 -17.74 -8.44 -7.62
N GLY A 236 -17.53 -7.30 -8.29
CA GLY A 236 -18.18 -7.01 -9.57
C GLY A 236 -17.74 -7.95 -10.70
N LEU A 237 -16.45 -8.30 -10.78
CA LEU A 237 -15.98 -9.32 -11.74
C LEU A 237 -16.50 -10.72 -11.39
N GLN A 238 -16.55 -11.08 -10.10
CA GLN A 238 -17.03 -12.38 -9.65
C GLN A 238 -18.53 -12.59 -9.94
N GLN A 239 -19.36 -11.54 -9.86
CA GLN A 239 -20.77 -11.59 -10.27
C GLN A 239 -20.94 -11.92 -11.76
N ARG A 240 -19.92 -11.64 -12.58
CA ARG A 240 -19.87 -11.86 -14.03
C ARG A 240 -18.94 -13.02 -14.42
N ALA A 241 -18.71 -13.97 -13.51
CA ALA A 241 -17.74 -15.05 -13.69
C ALA A 241 -18.02 -15.98 -14.88
N SER A 242 -19.26 -16.01 -15.41
CA SER A 242 -19.61 -16.79 -16.61
C SER A 242 -19.05 -16.22 -17.91
N ILE A 243 -18.75 -14.92 -17.95
CA ILE A 243 -18.29 -14.20 -19.15
C ILE A 243 -16.84 -13.69 -19.02
N VAL A 244 -16.41 -13.39 -17.79
CA VAL A 244 -15.03 -12.99 -17.47
C VAL A 244 -14.08 -14.19 -17.59
N PRO A 245 -12.92 -14.06 -18.27
CA PRO A 245 -11.95 -15.13 -18.37
C PRO A 245 -11.45 -15.64 -16.99
N PRO A 246 -11.34 -16.97 -16.77
CA PRO A 246 -10.95 -17.54 -15.48
C PRO A 246 -9.58 -17.06 -14.95
N ARG A 247 -8.64 -16.75 -15.85
CA ARG A 247 -7.32 -16.20 -15.48
C ARG A 247 -7.43 -14.81 -14.84
N ALA A 248 -8.35 -13.96 -15.31
CA ALA A 248 -8.57 -12.64 -14.71
C ALA A 248 -9.09 -12.76 -13.27
N LEU A 249 -10.05 -13.67 -13.01
CA LEU A 249 -10.52 -13.95 -11.66
C LEU A 249 -9.41 -14.50 -10.76
N THR A 250 -8.50 -15.30 -11.32
CA THR A 250 -7.36 -15.86 -10.57
C THR A 250 -6.39 -14.77 -10.10
N VAL A 251 -6.17 -13.72 -10.90
CA VAL A 251 -5.38 -12.56 -10.50
C VAL A 251 -6.03 -11.82 -9.33
N LEU A 252 -7.36 -11.62 -9.35
CA LEU A 252 -8.08 -10.96 -8.24
C LEU A 252 -8.00 -11.77 -6.94
N LEU A 253 -8.10 -13.09 -7.01
CA LEU A 253 -7.88 -13.96 -5.84
C LEU A 253 -6.46 -13.82 -5.29
N ALA A 254 -5.46 -13.67 -6.17
CA ALA A 254 -4.08 -13.47 -5.78
C ALA A 254 -3.85 -12.10 -5.11
N ILE A 255 -4.45 -11.03 -5.64
CA ILE A 255 -4.43 -9.70 -5.01
C ILE A 255 -5.09 -9.77 -3.62
N GLY A 256 -6.24 -10.46 -3.50
CA GLY A 256 -6.90 -10.69 -2.22
C GLY A 256 -6.06 -11.52 -1.24
N CYS A 257 -5.30 -12.51 -1.74
CA CYS A 257 -4.36 -13.29 -0.95
C CYS A 257 -3.27 -12.42 -0.32
N TYR A 258 -2.71 -11.50 -1.10
CA TYR A 258 -1.74 -10.52 -0.63
C TYR A 258 -2.36 -9.55 0.38
N GLY A 259 -3.55 -9.01 0.09
CA GLY A 259 -4.28 -8.13 1.00
C GLY A 259 -4.55 -8.78 2.37
N ALA A 260 -4.98 -10.04 2.39
CA ALA A 260 -5.18 -10.82 3.62
C ALA A 260 -3.87 -11.03 4.40
N ALA A 261 -2.74 -11.27 3.71
CA ALA A 261 -1.45 -11.36 4.37
C ALA A 261 -1.03 -10.05 5.04
N VAL A 262 -1.28 -8.91 4.37
CA VAL A 262 -0.98 -7.56 4.89
C VAL A 262 -1.80 -7.24 6.15
N THR A 263 -3.07 -7.65 6.22
CA THR A 263 -3.93 -7.47 7.40
C THR A 263 -3.66 -8.47 8.52
N GLY A 264 -2.82 -9.47 8.29
CA GLY A 264 -2.53 -10.54 9.24
C GLY A 264 -3.56 -11.67 9.28
N ASP A 265 -4.51 -11.71 8.33
CA ASP A 265 -5.47 -12.81 8.15
C ASP A 265 -4.81 -13.99 7.42
N ARG A 266 -4.07 -14.79 8.20
CA ARG A 266 -3.26 -15.91 7.70
C ARG A 266 -4.10 -17.04 7.11
N ASP A 267 -5.27 -17.30 7.69
CA ASP A 267 -6.13 -18.40 7.26
C ASP A 267 -6.73 -18.10 5.90
N ARG A 268 -7.28 -16.88 5.72
CA ARG A 268 -7.79 -16.43 4.43
C ARG A 268 -6.68 -16.35 3.38
N SER A 269 -5.50 -15.82 3.73
CA SER A 269 -4.36 -15.75 2.81
C SER A 269 -3.94 -17.15 2.34
N THR A 270 -3.86 -18.13 3.26
CA THR A 270 -3.49 -19.51 2.93
C THR A 270 -4.52 -20.18 2.02
N ALA A 271 -5.81 -20.05 2.33
CA ALA A 271 -6.89 -20.64 1.50
C ALA A 271 -6.91 -20.06 0.07
N LEU A 272 -6.70 -18.74 -0.06
CA LEU A 272 -6.61 -18.07 -1.37
C LEU A 272 -5.34 -18.51 -2.13
N ALA A 273 -4.20 -18.61 -1.45
CA ALA A 273 -2.96 -19.10 -2.05
C ALA A 273 -3.11 -20.51 -2.63
N GLU A 274 -3.73 -21.44 -1.90
CA GLU A 274 -3.97 -22.82 -2.39
C GLU A 274 -4.82 -22.84 -3.66
N THR A 275 -5.88 -22.02 -3.68
CA THR A 275 -6.75 -21.88 -4.85
C THR A 275 -5.99 -21.34 -6.06
N VAL A 276 -5.21 -20.26 -5.87
CA VAL A 276 -4.42 -19.64 -6.94
C VAL A 276 -3.39 -20.62 -7.48
N LEU A 277 -2.61 -21.27 -6.60
CA LEU A 277 -1.55 -22.20 -6.99
C LEU A 277 -2.08 -23.44 -7.70
N THR A 278 -3.30 -23.88 -7.38
CA THR A 278 -3.97 -24.97 -8.09
C THR A 278 -4.32 -24.56 -9.51
N ARG A 279 -4.82 -23.32 -9.70
CA ARG A 279 -5.23 -22.80 -11.01
C ARG A 279 -4.05 -22.43 -11.91
N THR A 280 -2.93 -22.01 -11.35
CA THR A 280 -1.74 -21.60 -12.11
C THR A 280 -0.75 -22.74 -12.35
N ARG A 281 -0.97 -23.93 -11.78
CA ARG A 281 -0.07 -25.07 -11.94
C ARG A 281 0.00 -25.52 -13.41
N GLY A 282 1.20 -25.45 -13.99
CA GLY A 282 1.44 -25.83 -15.38
C GLY A 282 0.95 -24.80 -16.41
N ASP A 283 0.36 -23.69 -15.96
CA ASP A 283 -0.17 -22.63 -16.82
C ASP A 283 0.79 -21.43 -16.79
N VAL A 284 1.76 -21.43 -17.71
CA VAL A 284 2.81 -20.38 -17.78
C VAL A 284 2.36 -19.27 -18.73
N ASN A 285 1.84 -18.18 -18.17
CA ASN A 285 1.50 -16.96 -18.90
C ASN A 285 1.60 -15.74 -17.96
N TYR A 286 1.52 -14.54 -18.51
CA TYR A 286 1.68 -13.27 -17.79
C TYR A 286 0.75 -13.14 -16.59
N LEU A 287 -0.52 -13.51 -16.72
CA LEU A 287 -1.49 -13.41 -15.63
C LEU A 287 -1.22 -14.45 -14.53
N SER A 288 -0.87 -15.67 -14.91
CA SER A 288 -0.54 -16.74 -13.96
C SER A 288 0.79 -16.47 -13.24
N VAL A 289 1.79 -15.92 -13.93
CA VAL A 289 3.04 -15.42 -13.31
C VAL A 289 2.74 -14.26 -12.36
N GLY A 290 1.93 -13.29 -12.79
CA GLY A 290 1.45 -12.18 -11.96
C GLY A 290 0.71 -12.65 -10.70
N ALA A 291 -0.18 -13.62 -10.82
CA ALA A 291 -0.88 -14.21 -9.68
C ALA A 291 0.09 -14.91 -8.71
N CYS A 292 1.07 -15.64 -9.23
CA CYS A 292 2.13 -16.26 -8.42
C CYS A 292 3.02 -15.21 -7.72
N LEU A 293 3.28 -14.05 -8.34
CA LEU A 293 4.01 -12.93 -7.72
C LEU A 293 3.27 -12.42 -6.48
N TYR A 294 1.96 -12.18 -6.56
CA TYR A 294 1.16 -11.77 -5.40
C TYR A 294 1.15 -12.81 -4.28
N VAL A 295 1.03 -14.10 -4.61
CA VAL A 295 1.13 -15.18 -3.61
C VAL A 295 2.53 -15.23 -2.99
N ALA A 296 3.58 -15.02 -3.78
CA ALA A 296 4.94 -14.93 -3.24
C ALA A 296 5.12 -13.71 -2.32
N TRP A 297 4.51 -12.57 -2.64
CA TRP A 297 4.50 -11.39 -1.76
C TRP A 297 3.69 -11.64 -0.48
N ALA A 298 2.59 -12.41 -0.55
CA ALA A 298 1.84 -12.85 0.62
C ALA A 298 2.72 -13.73 1.52
N PHE A 299 3.43 -14.71 0.95
CA PHE A 299 4.39 -15.54 1.67
C PHE A 299 5.51 -14.72 2.29
N ARG A 300 6.10 -13.76 1.55
CA ARG A 300 7.10 -12.83 2.09
C ARG A 300 6.57 -12.06 3.29
N THR A 301 5.36 -11.51 3.17
CA THR A 301 4.69 -10.73 4.23
C THR A 301 4.45 -11.57 5.49
N MET A 302 4.17 -12.87 5.33
CA MET A 302 4.04 -13.82 6.44
C MET A 302 5.38 -14.38 6.96
N GLY A 303 6.52 -13.92 6.44
CA GLY A 303 7.86 -14.39 6.81
C GLY A 303 8.28 -15.73 6.20
N GLN A 304 7.52 -16.25 5.23
CA GLN A 304 7.76 -17.53 4.56
C GLN A 304 8.69 -17.35 3.34
N LEU A 305 9.87 -16.74 3.55
CA LEU A 305 10.78 -16.32 2.48
C LEU A 305 11.20 -17.47 1.54
N GLN A 306 11.40 -18.67 2.07
CA GLN A 306 11.79 -19.82 1.24
C GLN A 306 10.66 -20.29 0.32
N ARG A 307 9.40 -20.26 0.80
CA ARG A 307 8.23 -20.58 -0.03
C ARG A 307 8.02 -19.52 -1.10
N ALA A 308 8.18 -18.25 -0.75
CA ALA A 308 8.13 -17.14 -1.69
C ALA A 308 9.19 -17.30 -2.79
N ALA A 309 10.45 -17.53 -2.42
CA ALA A 309 11.55 -17.71 -3.36
C ALA A 309 11.36 -18.92 -4.29
N ALA A 310 10.94 -20.06 -3.75
CA ALA A 310 10.67 -21.26 -4.55
C ALA A 310 9.55 -21.04 -5.57
N LEU A 311 8.47 -20.36 -5.16
CA LEU A 311 7.36 -20.02 -6.04
C LEU A 311 7.80 -19.08 -7.16
N LEU A 312 8.59 -18.04 -6.84
CA LEU A 312 9.11 -17.09 -7.83
C LEU A 312 9.96 -17.80 -8.88
N VAL A 313 10.91 -18.65 -8.46
CA VAL A 313 11.74 -19.41 -9.41
C VAL A 313 10.90 -20.35 -10.27
N SER A 314 9.91 -21.02 -9.67
CA SER A 314 9.05 -21.95 -10.41
C SER A 314 8.14 -21.25 -11.43
N ALA A 315 7.58 -20.10 -11.08
CA ALA A 315 6.65 -19.37 -11.93
C ALA A 315 7.40 -18.53 -12.98
N ALA A 316 8.39 -17.74 -12.54
CA ALA A 316 9.06 -16.75 -13.35
C ALA A 316 10.37 -17.23 -14.01
N GLY A 317 10.83 -18.44 -13.68
CA GLY A 317 12.12 -18.95 -14.13
C GLY A 317 13.28 -18.54 -13.21
N PRO A 318 14.44 -19.21 -13.29
CA PRO A 318 15.60 -18.94 -12.44
C PRO A 318 16.25 -17.57 -12.69
N THR A 319 16.06 -17.02 -13.88
CA THR A 319 16.54 -15.69 -14.31
C THR A 319 15.46 -14.61 -14.19
N LEU A 320 14.24 -14.97 -13.78
CA LEU A 320 13.06 -14.09 -13.72
C LEU A 320 12.69 -13.47 -15.09
N ASP A 321 13.10 -14.10 -16.19
CA ASP A 321 12.89 -13.62 -17.56
C ASP A 321 11.41 -13.53 -17.94
N ARG A 322 10.53 -14.31 -17.28
CA ARG A 322 9.08 -14.24 -17.47
C ARG A 322 8.39 -13.07 -16.75
N CYS A 323 9.14 -12.19 -16.10
CA CYS A 323 8.63 -10.99 -15.44
C CYS A 323 9.01 -9.73 -16.22
N LYS A 324 8.13 -8.72 -16.21
CA LYS A 324 8.50 -7.36 -16.66
C LYS A 324 9.55 -6.75 -15.73
N VAL A 325 10.24 -5.69 -16.18
CA VAL A 325 11.34 -5.02 -15.45
C VAL A 325 11.03 -4.76 -13.96
N TRP A 326 9.89 -4.14 -13.66
CA TRP A 326 9.45 -3.87 -12.29
C TRP A 326 9.42 -5.15 -11.46
N ASP A 327 8.68 -6.16 -11.94
CA ASP A 327 8.44 -7.41 -11.22
C ASP A 327 9.73 -8.22 -11.02
N ARG A 328 10.67 -8.14 -11.97
CA ARG A 328 12.00 -8.74 -11.84
C ARG A 328 12.77 -8.15 -10.66
N ALA A 329 12.74 -6.84 -10.48
CA ALA A 329 13.46 -6.17 -9.39
C ALA A 329 12.88 -6.55 -8.03
N LEU A 330 11.55 -6.55 -7.89
CA LEU A 330 10.88 -6.99 -6.66
C LEU A 330 11.10 -8.48 -6.37
N ALA A 331 10.99 -9.35 -7.38
CA ALA A 331 11.22 -10.78 -7.20
C ALA A 331 12.68 -11.06 -6.80
N ALA A 332 13.64 -10.36 -7.40
CA ALA A 332 15.04 -10.45 -7.02
C ALA A 332 15.28 -10.03 -5.56
N GLU A 333 14.63 -8.97 -5.09
CA GLU A 333 14.67 -8.54 -3.67
C GLU A 333 14.27 -9.71 -2.75
N VAL A 334 13.17 -10.42 -3.05
CA VAL A 334 12.73 -11.60 -2.28
C VAL A 334 13.74 -12.74 -2.32
N LEU A 335 14.34 -13.03 -3.48
CA LEU A 335 15.36 -14.07 -3.61
C LEU A 335 16.62 -13.75 -2.80
N ILE A 336 17.02 -12.47 -2.79
CA ILE A 336 18.17 -11.97 -2.01
C ILE A 336 17.87 -12.10 -0.52
N GLU A 337 16.70 -11.65 -0.06
CA GLU A 337 16.27 -11.80 1.34
C GLU A 337 16.23 -13.26 1.77
N ALA A 338 15.69 -14.15 0.93
CA ALA A 338 15.65 -15.58 1.21
C ALA A 338 17.06 -16.20 1.29
N ALA A 339 18.02 -15.72 0.50
CA ALA A 339 19.41 -16.15 0.60
C ALA A 339 20.06 -15.64 1.90
N LEU A 340 19.89 -14.36 2.22
CA LEU A 340 20.40 -13.74 3.45
C LEU A 340 19.83 -14.40 4.72
N ALA A 341 18.54 -14.75 4.71
CA ALA A 341 17.89 -15.44 5.83
C ALA A 341 18.46 -16.85 6.12
N ARG A 342 19.13 -17.47 5.14
CA ARG A 342 19.86 -18.74 5.31
C ARG A 342 21.35 -18.56 5.61
N GLY A 343 21.82 -17.30 5.72
CA GLY A 343 23.25 -16.98 5.84
C GLY A 343 24.04 -17.11 4.54
N ASP A 344 23.38 -17.33 3.40
CA ASP A 344 24.02 -17.52 2.09
C ASP A 344 24.33 -16.15 1.43
N ARG A 345 25.31 -15.45 2.01
CA ARG A 345 25.76 -14.13 1.53
C ARG A 345 26.34 -14.18 0.12
N TYR A 346 26.94 -15.31 -0.28
CA TYR A 346 27.50 -15.49 -1.61
C TYR A 346 26.41 -15.47 -2.68
N ARG A 347 25.36 -16.27 -2.50
CA ARG A 347 24.21 -16.29 -3.42
C ARG A 347 23.49 -14.95 -3.45
N ALA A 348 23.30 -14.31 -2.29
CA ALA A 348 22.72 -12.97 -2.22
C ALA A 348 23.54 -11.95 -3.05
N GLY A 349 24.87 -11.97 -2.94
CA GLY A 349 25.75 -11.12 -3.74
C GLY A 349 25.72 -11.45 -5.24
N ALA A 350 25.60 -12.72 -5.62
CA ALA A 350 25.47 -13.12 -7.02
C ALA A 350 24.17 -12.62 -7.66
N LEU A 351 23.04 -12.78 -6.96
CA LEU A 351 21.73 -12.25 -7.37
C LEU A 351 21.73 -10.72 -7.46
N LEU A 352 22.40 -10.05 -6.52
CA LEU A 352 22.51 -8.59 -6.54
C LEU A 352 23.32 -8.09 -7.76
N ARG A 353 24.40 -8.78 -8.12
CA ARG A 353 25.19 -8.43 -9.31
C ARG A 353 24.39 -8.62 -10.60
N SER A 354 23.64 -9.71 -10.74
CA SER A 354 22.84 -9.94 -11.95
C SER A 354 21.67 -8.96 -12.10
N THR A 355 21.15 -8.42 -11.00
CA THR A 355 20.01 -7.50 -10.99
C THR A 355 20.41 -6.03 -10.96
N GLY A 356 21.67 -5.72 -10.64
CA GLY A 356 22.15 -4.35 -10.51
C GLY A 356 21.96 -3.48 -11.76
N ALA A 357 21.93 -4.09 -12.95
CA ALA A 357 21.67 -3.40 -14.21
C ALA A 357 20.25 -2.80 -14.29
N LEU A 358 19.28 -3.34 -13.53
CA LEU A 358 17.91 -2.82 -13.47
C LEU A 358 17.81 -1.47 -12.77
N ALA A 359 18.82 -1.06 -11.99
CA ALA A 359 18.82 0.22 -11.29
C ALA A 359 18.75 1.45 -12.22
N ARG A 360 19.03 1.28 -13.52
CA ARG A 360 18.89 2.34 -14.53
C ARG A 360 17.43 2.71 -14.81
N TYR A 361 16.49 1.83 -14.47
CA TYR A 361 15.07 2.09 -14.63
C TYR A 361 14.53 2.66 -13.32
N ALA A 362 13.93 3.85 -13.36
CA ALA A 362 13.36 4.52 -12.19
C ALA A 362 12.46 3.57 -11.37
N VAL A 363 11.63 2.85 -12.10
CA VAL A 363 10.71 1.79 -11.67
C VAL A 363 11.32 0.69 -10.79
N ALA A 364 12.61 0.39 -10.97
CA ALA A 364 13.32 -0.70 -10.32
C ALA A 364 14.42 -0.20 -9.36
N ALA A 365 14.75 1.09 -9.42
CA ALA A 365 15.84 1.68 -8.67
C ALA A 365 15.65 1.55 -7.16
N SER A 366 14.42 1.74 -6.66
CA SER A 366 14.13 1.62 -5.22
C SER A 366 14.32 0.19 -4.71
N SER A 367 13.78 -0.81 -5.41
CA SER A 367 13.99 -2.24 -5.09
C SER A 367 15.46 -2.65 -5.12
N VAL A 368 16.21 -2.21 -6.13
CA VAL A 368 17.66 -2.51 -6.18
C VAL A 368 18.39 -1.82 -5.03
N SER A 369 18.01 -0.58 -4.68
CA SER A 369 18.60 0.14 -3.55
C SER A 369 18.31 -0.57 -2.21
N ARG A 370 17.07 -1.02 -1.98
CA ARG A 370 16.71 -1.83 -0.79
C ARG A 370 17.49 -3.14 -0.74
N ALA A 371 17.60 -3.85 -1.87
CA ALA A 371 18.36 -5.09 -1.95
C ALA A 371 19.85 -4.88 -1.64
N ARG A 372 20.46 -3.79 -2.15
CA ARG A 372 21.84 -3.38 -1.78
C ARG A 372 21.92 -3.09 -0.28
N GLY A 373 20.95 -2.36 0.28
CA GLY A 373 20.87 -2.03 1.70
C GLY A 373 20.79 -3.27 2.59
N ALA A 374 19.96 -4.25 2.23
CA ALA A 374 19.84 -5.51 2.96
C ALA A 374 21.14 -6.33 2.93
N VAL A 375 21.83 -6.38 1.79
CA VAL A 375 23.14 -7.04 1.67
C VAL A 375 24.21 -6.29 2.50
N ALA A 376 24.21 -4.96 2.46
CA ALA A 376 25.10 -4.13 3.27
C ALA A 376 24.88 -4.34 4.77
N LEU A 377 23.63 -4.37 5.20
CA LEU A 377 23.23 -4.66 6.58
C LEU A 377 23.72 -6.04 7.02
N SER A 378 23.48 -7.07 6.20
CA SER A 378 23.96 -8.43 6.50
C SER A 378 25.49 -8.52 6.58
N ALA A 379 26.21 -7.67 5.85
CA ALA A 379 27.66 -7.58 5.87
C ALA A 379 28.23 -6.69 7.00
N GLY A 380 27.37 -6.07 7.83
CA GLY A 380 27.80 -5.14 8.87
C GLY A 380 28.25 -3.76 8.36
N ARG A 381 27.97 -3.42 7.11
CA ARG A 381 28.26 -2.10 6.51
C ARG A 381 27.11 -1.13 6.80
N LEU A 382 26.96 -0.77 8.07
CA LEU A 382 25.75 -0.13 8.61
C LEU A 382 25.47 1.26 8.01
N ALA A 383 26.49 2.11 7.88
CA ALA A 383 26.34 3.45 7.29
C ALA A 383 25.89 3.37 5.82
N GLU A 384 26.44 2.41 5.07
CA GLU A 384 26.03 2.18 3.67
C GLU A 384 24.60 1.62 3.60
N ALA A 385 24.25 0.69 4.48
CA ALA A 385 22.89 0.16 4.57
C ALA A 385 21.87 1.27 4.85
N GLN A 386 22.17 2.18 5.77
CA GLN A 386 21.34 3.33 6.10
C GLN A 386 21.18 4.27 4.89
N ALA A 387 22.28 4.65 4.22
CA ALA A 387 22.23 5.53 3.06
C ALA A 387 21.41 4.93 1.90
N LEU A 388 21.58 3.64 1.63
CA LEU A 388 20.83 2.91 0.60
C LEU A 388 19.34 2.77 0.93
N ALA A 389 19.02 2.51 2.21
CA ALA A 389 17.64 2.47 2.69
C ALA A 389 16.97 3.84 2.55
N ALA A 390 17.60 4.92 3.01
CA ALA A 390 17.08 6.27 2.88
C ALA A 390 16.90 6.68 1.40
N ALA A 391 17.81 6.27 0.51
CA ALA A 391 17.65 6.50 -0.93
C ALA A 391 16.44 5.75 -1.51
N SER A 392 16.20 4.51 -1.08
CA SER A 392 15.01 3.77 -1.51
C SER A 392 13.71 4.41 -1.01
N VAL A 393 13.67 4.86 0.24
CA VAL A 393 12.50 5.52 0.83
C VAL A 393 12.10 6.73 0.01
N ARG A 394 13.03 7.63 -0.34
CA ARG A 394 12.72 8.80 -1.18
C ARG A 394 12.17 8.43 -2.55
N LEU A 395 12.70 7.37 -3.17
CA LEU A 395 12.21 6.89 -4.46
C LEU A 395 10.79 6.32 -4.34
N ASP A 396 10.51 5.57 -3.28
CA ASP A 396 9.20 4.96 -3.03
C ASP A 396 8.14 6.01 -2.62
N GLU A 397 8.52 7.04 -1.85
CA GLU A 397 7.65 8.17 -1.48
C GLU A 397 7.17 8.92 -2.73
N ASN A 398 8.10 9.27 -3.62
CA ASN A 398 7.79 9.90 -4.91
C ASN A 398 6.90 9.03 -5.81
N ALA A 399 6.90 7.71 -5.59
CA ALA A 399 6.10 6.75 -6.34
C ALA A 399 4.77 6.40 -5.65
N GLY A 400 4.46 6.95 -4.47
CA GLY A 400 3.26 6.60 -3.70
C GLY A 400 3.26 5.17 -3.14
N ALA A 401 4.43 4.52 -3.08
CA ALA A 401 4.60 3.11 -2.73
C ALA A 401 4.65 2.87 -1.21
N SER A 402 3.56 3.18 -0.50
CA SER A 402 3.51 3.21 0.98
C SER A 402 4.06 1.95 1.67
N THR A 403 3.77 0.75 1.14
CA THR A 403 4.29 -0.51 1.71
C THR A 403 5.80 -0.65 1.52
N GLU A 404 6.34 -0.18 0.39
CA GLU A 404 7.77 -0.24 0.10
C GLU A 404 8.56 0.79 0.93
N VAL A 405 7.98 1.98 1.14
CA VAL A 405 8.50 2.99 2.08
C VAL A 405 8.72 2.38 3.46
N LEU A 406 7.70 1.71 4.01
CA LEU A 406 7.79 1.08 5.33
C LEU A 406 8.87 -0.02 5.40
N ARG A 407 9.12 -0.74 4.30
CA ARG A 407 10.22 -1.73 4.23
C ARG A 407 11.59 -1.06 4.20
N GLY A 408 11.74 0.03 3.45
CA GLY A 408 12.96 0.84 3.46
C GLY A 408 13.27 1.37 4.86
N LEU A 409 12.27 1.95 5.53
CA LEU A 409 12.40 2.43 6.90
C LEU A 409 12.78 1.33 7.90
N LEU A 410 12.29 0.10 7.72
CA LEU A 410 12.71 -1.04 8.56
C LEU A 410 14.20 -1.38 8.39
N ILE A 411 14.73 -1.35 7.17
CA ILE A 411 16.16 -1.59 6.92
C ILE A 411 16.99 -0.48 7.58
N GLU A 412 16.57 0.78 7.42
CA GLU A 412 17.21 1.94 8.03
C GLU A 412 17.24 1.85 9.56
N ALA A 413 16.08 1.63 10.19
CA ALA A 413 15.97 1.51 11.65
C ALA A 413 16.76 0.32 12.20
N THR A 414 16.81 -0.79 11.44
CA THR A 414 17.63 -1.95 11.82
C THR A 414 19.12 -1.61 11.76
N ALA A 415 19.58 -0.92 10.72
CA ALA A 415 20.97 -0.48 10.60
C ALA A 415 21.37 0.47 11.74
N LEU A 416 20.50 1.44 12.06
CA LEU A 416 20.68 2.38 13.18
C LEU A 416 20.83 1.65 14.52
N SER A 417 19.94 0.68 14.79
CA SER A 417 19.97 -0.11 16.04
C SER A 417 21.19 -1.02 16.18
N ALA A 418 21.89 -1.31 15.08
CA ALA A 418 23.04 -2.21 15.05
C ALA A 418 24.39 -1.47 15.12
N LEU A 419 24.40 -0.13 15.19
CA LEU A 419 25.63 0.66 15.30
C LEU A 419 26.44 0.27 16.56
N PRO A 420 27.78 0.47 16.59
CA PRO A 420 28.61 0.10 17.73
C PRO A 420 28.21 0.79 19.06
N ALA A 421 27.69 2.02 18.97
CA ALA A 421 27.14 2.78 20.08
C ALA A 421 25.80 3.39 19.63
N PRO A 422 24.71 2.58 19.60
CA PRO A 422 23.42 3.07 19.15
C PRO A 422 22.76 3.89 20.26
N ASP A 423 22.08 4.97 19.91
CA ASP A 423 21.12 5.62 20.81
C ASP A 423 19.82 4.77 20.84
N PRO A 424 19.52 4.07 21.94
CA PRO A 424 18.33 3.23 22.02
C PRO A 424 17.03 4.02 21.91
N ALA A 425 17.03 5.31 22.31
CA ALA A 425 15.87 6.17 22.22
C ALA A 425 15.59 6.57 20.77
N GLU A 426 16.63 6.91 20.01
CA GLU A 426 16.50 7.20 18.58
C GLU A 426 16.01 5.96 17.81
N ALA A 427 16.64 4.81 18.02
CA ALA A 427 16.24 3.56 17.37
C ALA A 427 14.80 3.17 17.72
N ALA A 428 14.40 3.30 18.99
CA ALA A 428 13.03 3.04 19.41
C ALA A 428 12.05 4.04 18.79
N ALA A 429 12.39 5.33 18.73
CA ALA A 429 11.52 6.33 18.08
C ALA A 429 11.28 5.99 16.61
N ARG A 430 12.31 5.51 15.88
CA ARG A 430 12.16 5.04 14.48
C ARG A 430 11.22 3.84 14.38
N PHE A 431 11.39 2.80 15.20
CA PHE A 431 10.49 1.65 15.17
C PHE A 431 9.06 1.99 15.60
N HIS A 432 8.88 2.92 16.54
CA HIS A 432 7.56 3.39 16.93
C HIS A 432 6.87 4.14 15.79
N HIS A 433 7.57 5.03 15.09
CA HIS A 433 7.05 5.71 13.90
C HIS A 433 6.61 4.70 12.83
N ILE A 434 7.44 3.72 12.49
CA ILE A 434 7.09 2.66 11.52
C ILE A 434 5.85 1.89 11.98
N ALA A 435 5.76 1.55 13.27
CA ALA A 435 4.60 0.84 13.81
C ALA A 435 3.31 1.68 13.68
N ARG A 436 3.37 3.00 13.92
CA ARG A 436 2.22 3.89 13.78
C ARG A 436 1.76 4.03 12.33
N GLU A 437 2.68 4.27 11.41
CA GLU A 437 2.36 4.38 9.98
C GLU A 437 1.78 3.07 9.43
N ALA A 438 2.35 1.93 9.85
CA ALA A 438 1.84 0.62 9.50
C ALA A 438 0.46 0.34 10.12
N ASP A 439 0.19 0.76 11.36
CA ASP A 439 -1.13 0.63 11.99
C ASP A 439 -2.18 1.50 11.28
N ALA A 440 -1.83 2.74 10.93
CA ALA A 440 -2.71 3.68 10.22
C ALA A 440 -3.12 3.19 8.82
N THR A 441 -2.20 2.50 8.13
CA THR A 441 -2.46 1.88 6.81
C THR A 441 -2.97 0.44 6.92
N GLY A 442 -3.13 -0.08 8.14
CA GLY A 442 -3.57 -1.44 8.43
C GLY A 442 -2.59 -2.54 8.01
N ASN A 443 -1.31 -2.24 7.82
CA ASN A 443 -0.24 -3.18 7.51
C ASN A 443 0.24 -3.89 8.78
N GLU A 444 -0.55 -4.85 9.26
CA GLU A 444 -0.31 -5.61 10.50
C GLU A 444 1.03 -6.36 10.48
N ALA A 445 1.46 -6.83 9.31
CA ALA A 445 2.72 -7.56 9.15
C ALA A 445 3.93 -6.68 9.48
N ILE A 446 4.03 -5.48 8.89
CA ILE A 446 5.11 -4.54 9.19
C ILE A 446 4.97 -4.00 10.62
N ARG A 447 3.75 -3.62 11.03
CA ARG A 447 3.48 -3.14 12.39
C ARG A 447 4.02 -4.14 13.43
N SER A 448 3.73 -5.42 13.24
CA SER A 448 4.15 -6.48 14.17
C SER A 448 5.67 -6.64 14.26
N VAL A 449 6.40 -6.44 13.16
CA VAL A 449 7.88 -6.46 13.15
C VAL A 449 8.42 -5.25 13.90
N ALA A 450 7.98 -4.04 13.56
CA ALA A 450 8.42 -2.81 14.19
C ALA A 450 8.09 -2.76 15.69
N ALA A 451 6.86 -3.14 16.06
CA ALA A 451 6.41 -3.26 17.44
C ALA A 451 7.25 -4.25 18.28
N ARG A 452 7.72 -5.34 17.67
CA ARG A 452 8.59 -6.31 18.34
C ARG A 452 9.96 -5.71 18.60
N ARG A 453 10.58 -5.08 17.60
CA ARG A 453 11.88 -4.40 17.74
C ARG A 453 11.84 -3.29 18.78
N TRP A 454 10.78 -2.48 18.78
CA TRP A 454 10.56 -1.48 19.82
C TRP A 454 10.52 -2.10 21.22
N ARG A 455 9.76 -3.20 21.40
CA ARG A 455 9.66 -3.88 22.71
C ARG A 455 10.98 -4.52 23.15
N GLU A 456 11.78 -5.04 22.22
CA GLU A 456 13.13 -5.57 22.49
C GLU A 456 14.04 -4.46 23.05
N LEU A 457 14.05 -3.28 22.42
CA LEU A 457 14.80 -2.11 22.88
C LEU A 457 14.29 -1.58 24.23
N ALA A 458 12.97 -1.53 24.42
CA ALA A 458 12.35 -1.12 25.68
C ALA A 458 12.65 -2.08 26.83
N ALA A 459 12.72 -3.38 26.57
CA ALA A 459 13.13 -4.36 27.56
C ALA A 459 14.63 -4.25 27.89
N ALA A 460 15.49 -4.04 26.90
CA ALA A 460 16.93 -3.88 27.10
C ALA A 460 17.28 -2.59 27.86
N SER A 461 16.50 -1.53 27.69
CA SER A 461 16.68 -0.24 28.37
C SER A 461 16.11 -0.22 29.79
N TRP A 462 15.46 -1.30 30.23
CA TRP A 462 14.81 -1.35 31.53
C TRP A 462 15.78 -1.70 32.66
N SER A 463 15.99 -0.75 33.57
CA SER A 463 16.85 -0.90 34.76
C SER A 463 16.05 -0.94 36.07
N GLY A 464 14.83 -1.47 36.07
CA GLY A 464 13.98 -1.58 37.27
C GLY A 464 13.16 -0.33 37.62
N GLY A 465 13.12 0.69 36.74
CA GLY A 465 12.32 1.92 36.88
C GLY A 465 11.28 2.12 35.78
N PRO A 466 10.58 3.28 35.73
CA PRO A 466 9.72 3.66 34.60
C PRO A 466 10.52 3.64 33.31
N SER A 467 9.99 2.99 32.27
CA SER A 467 10.62 3.01 30.93
C SER A 467 10.73 4.45 30.44
N ALA A 468 11.92 4.90 30.06
CA ALA A 468 12.10 6.17 29.36
C ALA A 468 11.41 6.15 27.98
N LEU A 469 11.26 4.95 27.41
CA LEU A 469 10.59 4.73 26.14
C LEU A 469 9.09 4.57 26.36
N VAL A 470 8.31 5.45 25.75
CA VAL A 470 6.85 5.46 25.76
C VAL A 470 6.34 5.10 24.38
N GLY A 471 5.37 4.19 24.33
CA GLY A 471 4.69 3.77 23.11
C GLY A 471 3.17 3.88 23.25
N ASP A 472 2.47 3.52 22.18
CA ASP A 472 1.01 3.53 22.10
C ASP A 472 0.48 2.15 21.66
N ARG A 473 -0.77 2.10 21.17
CA ARG A 473 -1.40 0.86 20.69
C ARG A 473 -0.61 0.18 19.56
N SER A 474 0.13 0.93 18.76
CA SER A 474 0.85 0.42 17.59
C SER A 474 2.00 -0.54 17.96
N VAL A 475 2.59 -0.38 19.16
CA VAL A 475 3.71 -1.23 19.64
C VAL A 475 3.24 -2.40 20.51
N MET A 476 1.94 -2.49 20.80
CA MET A 476 1.37 -3.55 21.61
C MET A 476 1.20 -4.86 20.84
N THR A 477 1.24 -5.99 21.56
CA THR A 477 0.81 -7.29 21.01
C THR A 477 -0.68 -7.30 20.72
N SER A 478 -1.15 -8.20 19.86
CA SER A 478 -2.59 -8.34 19.56
C SER A 478 -3.42 -8.57 20.82
N ARG A 479 -2.89 -9.32 21.79
CA ARG A 479 -3.58 -9.56 23.07
C ARG A 479 -3.64 -8.32 23.95
N GLN A 480 -2.53 -7.59 24.07
CA GLN A 480 -2.50 -6.31 24.79
C GLN A 480 -3.43 -5.28 24.15
N ARG A 481 -3.52 -5.21 22.81
CA ARG A 481 -4.48 -4.34 22.11
C ARG A 481 -5.93 -4.68 22.46
N ALA A 482 -6.28 -5.98 22.49
CA ALA A 482 -7.63 -6.41 22.89
C ALA A 482 -7.96 -6.02 24.34
N VAL A 483 -7.02 -6.24 25.27
CA VAL A 483 -7.17 -5.80 26.67
C VAL A 483 -7.26 -4.26 26.76
N ALA A 484 -6.44 -3.54 26.00
CA ALA A 484 -6.42 -2.08 25.96
C ALA A 484 -7.74 -1.50 25.44
N THR A 485 -8.38 -2.11 24.43
CA THR A 485 -9.73 -1.72 23.97
C THR A 485 -10.73 -1.77 25.11
N LEU A 486 -10.87 -2.94 25.76
CA LEU A 486 -11.84 -3.11 26.84
C LEU A 486 -11.48 -2.26 28.08
N LEU A 487 -10.19 -1.99 28.31
CA LEU A 487 -9.72 -1.08 29.34
C LEU A 487 -10.17 0.36 29.09
N VAL A 488 -10.02 0.85 27.86
CA VAL A 488 -10.46 2.18 27.44
C VAL A 488 -11.98 2.31 27.55
N GLU A 489 -12.72 1.24 27.26
CA GLU A 489 -14.17 1.13 27.47
C GLU A 489 -14.57 1.03 28.96
N GLY A 490 -13.59 0.95 29.87
CA GLY A 490 -13.80 1.01 31.31
C GLY A 490 -14.19 -0.30 31.97
N HIS A 491 -14.06 -1.44 31.29
CA HIS A 491 -14.35 -2.75 31.86
C HIS A 491 -13.42 -3.08 33.04
N SER A 492 -13.87 -3.90 33.99
CA SER A 492 -13.03 -4.42 35.09
C SER A 492 -12.14 -5.57 34.61
N ASN A 493 -11.08 -5.92 35.36
CA ASN A 493 -10.22 -7.05 34.98
C ASN A 493 -10.99 -8.38 34.88
N ALA A 494 -12.01 -8.56 35.72
CA ALA A 494 -12.88 -9.74 35.67
C ALA A 494 -13.76 -9.77 34.42
N ALA A 495 -14.39 -8.64 34.06
CA ALA A 495 -15.18 -8.52 32.84
C ALA A 495 -14.31 -8.71 31.58
N ILE A 496 -13.12 -8.10 31.54
CA ILE A 496 -12.14 -8.32 30.46
C ILE A 496 -11.77 -9.80 30.37
N GLY A 497 -11.54 -10.45 31.52
CA GLY A 497 -11.23 -11.87 31.58
C GLY A 497 -12.34 -12.73 30.98
N GLN A 498 -13.60 -12.45 31.30
CA GLN A 498 -14.75 -13.14 30.73
C GLN A 498 -14.86 -12.94 29.22
N VAL A 499 -14.81 -11.69 28.73
CA VAL A 499 -14.94 -11.36 27.31
C VAL A 499 -13.83 -11.99 26.46
N LEU A 500 -12.60 -12.00 27.00
CA LEU A 500 -11.43 -12.48 26.28
C LEU A 500 -11.09 -13.95 26.57
N PHE A 501 -11.84 -14.63 27.43
CA PHE A 501 -11.52 -15.98 27.92
C PHE A 501 -10.11 -16.06 28.56
N LEU A 502 -9.85 -15.16 29.52
CA LEU A 502 -8.64 -15.11 30.35
C LEU A 502 -8.97 -15.16 31.84
N SER A 503 -8.00 -15.60 32.64
CA SER A 503 -8.04 -15.34 34.07
C SER A 503 -7.88 -13.85 34.38
N SER A 504 -8.56 -13.37 35.43
CA SER A 504 -8.38 -11.99 35.93
C SER A 504 -6.92 -11.65 36.24
N ARG A 505 -6.12 -12.66 36.67
CA ARG A 505 -4.69 -12.49 36.93
C ARG A 505 -3.89 -12.25 35.65
N THR A 506 -4.19 -12.96 34.57
CA THR A 506 -3.58 -12.74 33.27
C THR A 506 -3.92 -11.35 32.72
N VAL A 507 -5.18 -10.92 32.87
CA VAL A 507 -5.58 -9.56 32.51
C VAL A 507 -4.80 -8.53 33.31
N GLN A 508 -4.65 -8.73 34.63
CA GLN A 508 -3.86 -7.84 35.47
C GLN A 508 -2.43 -7.67 34.93
N THR A 509 -1.74 -8.77 34.59
CA THR A 509 -0.40 -8.71 33.98
C THR A 509 -0.41 -7.92 32.67
N HIS A 510 -1.39 -8.13 31.80
CA HIS A 510 -1.51 -7.34 30.57
C HIS A 510 -1.75 -5.85 30.84
N VAL A 511 -2.56 -5.50 31.85
CA VAL A 511 -2.78 -4.11 32.26
C VAL A 511 -1.50 -3.48 32.79
N GLU A 512 -0.74 -4.18 33.63
CA GLU A 512 0.56 -3.72 34.13
C GLU A 512 1.54 -3.45 32.98
N ASP A 513 1.60 -4.33 31.97
CA ASP A 513 2.36 -4.10 30.75
C ASP A 513 1.88 -2.89 29.95
N ILE A 514 0.56 -2.71 29.80
CA ILE A 514 -0.03 -1.57 29.09
C ILE A 514 0.33 -0.26 29.77
N LEU A 515 0.27 -0.22 31.11
CA LEU A 515 0.69 0.94 31.90
C LEU A 515 2.16 1.26 31.64
N ARG A 516 3.04 0.24 31.65
CA ARG A 516 4.46 0.39 31.34
C ARG A 516 4.71 0.90 29.92
N ILE A 517 4.06 0.31 28.92
CA ILE A 517 4.21 0.70 27.50
C ILE A 517 3.79 2.16 27.32
N THR A 518 2.70 2.59 27.93
CA THR A 518 2.16 3.94 27.79
C THR A 518 2.80 4.98 28.72
N GLY A 519 3.78 4.59 29.55
CA GLY A 519 4.33 5.46 30.60
C GLY A 519 3.29 5.92 31.62
N SER A 520 2.18 5.19 31.75
CA SER A 520 1.05 5.56 32.61
C SER A 520 1.22 4.99 34.02
N ARG A 521 0.88 5.79 35.03
CA ARG A 521 0.88 5.38 36.44
C ARG A 521 -0.44 4.77 36.89
N THR A 522 -1.52 5.06 36.17
CA THR A 522 -2.87 4.63 36.51
C THR A 522 -3.64 4.16 35.29
N ARG A 523 -4.65 3.33 35.53
CA ARG A 523 -5.57 2.84 34.49
C ARG A 523 -6.26 3.98 33.73
N SER A 524 -6.70 5.02 34.45
CA SER A 524 -7.31 6.21 33.84
C SER A 524 -6.34 6.99 32.95
N GLN A 525 -5.07 7.13 33.36
CA GLN A 525 -4.06 7.78 32.53
C GLN A 525 -3.83 6.99 31.23
N ALA A 526 -3.72 5.67 31.32
CA ALA A 526 -3.58 4.83 30.13
C ALA A 526 -4.82 4.89 29.23
N ALA A 527 -6.03 4.89 29.80
CA ALA A 527 -7.26 5.03 29.04
C ALA A 527 -7.33 6.35 28.25
N ARG A 528 -6.84 7.45 28.84
CA ARG A 528 -6.73 8.75 28.17
C ARG A 528 -5.71 8.74 27.04
N VAL A 529 -4.55 8.11 27.24
CA VAL A 529 -3.49 8.01 26.21
C VAL A 529 -3.90 7.10 25.05
N LEU A 530 -4.67 6.04 25.33
CA LEU A 530 -5.03 5.01 24.35
C LEU A 530 -6.41 5.21 23.70
N GLY A 531 -7.26 6.03 24.30
CA GLY A 531 -8.62 6.27 23.83
C GLY A 531 -8.69 7.40 22.81
N VAL A 532 -9.62 7.29 21.88
CA VAL A 532 -10.08 8.44 21.08
C VAL A 532 -11.06 9.21 21.95
N LEU A 533 -10.83 10.51 22.16
CA LEU A 533 -11.73 11.35 22.95
C LEU A 533 -13.11 11.37 22.30
N ARG A 534 -14.08 10.71 22.94
CA ARG A 534 -15.48 10.75 22.50
C ARG A 534 -16.18 11.93 23.14
N VAL A 535 -16.90 12.71 22.35
CA VAL A 535 -17.76 13.76 22.89
C VAL A 535 -18.98 13.13 23.57
N VAL A 536 -19.25 13.53 24.80
CA VAL A 536 -20.45 13.15 25.56
C VAL A 536 -21.18 14.40 26.01
N ASP A 537 -22.49 14.44 25.78
CA ASP A 537 -23.34 15.53 26.24
C ASP A 537 -23.42 15.55 27.78
N ALA A 538 -22.90 16.62 28.38
CA ALA A 538 -22.85 16.79 29.83
C ALA A 538 -24.00 17.63 30.40
N ARG A 539 -25.02 17.98 29.59
CA ARG A 539 -26.18 18.78 30.05
C ARG A 539 -26.97 18.11 31.17
N ALA A 540 -26.96 16.77 31.24
CA ALA A 540 -27.62 16.03 32.31
C ALA A 540 -26.93 16.18 33.69
N LEU A 541 -25.70 16.71 33.74
CA LEU A 541 -24.94 16.87 34.98
C LEU A 541 -25.26 18.19 35.69
N THR A 542 -25.36 18.15 37.01
CA THR A 542 -25.31 19.38 37.81
C THR A 542 -23.94 20.05 37.69
N ALA A 543 -23.84 21.34 38.01
CA ALA A 543 -22.57 22.08 37.99
C ALA A 543 -21.48 21.35 38.81
N ARG A 544 -21.84 20.84 39.99
CA ARG A 544 -20.89 20.13 40.86
C ARG A 544 -20.51 18.74 40.35
N GLN A 545 -21.48 17.99 39.80
CA GLN A 545 -21.20 16.71 39.16
C GLN A 545 -20.29 16.87 37.94
N ARG A 546 -20.48 17.94 37.18
CA ARG A 546 -19.66 18.29 36.01
C ARG A 546 -18.23 18.61 36.40
N GLU A 547 -18.04 19.51 37.35
CA GLU A 547 -16.70 19.88 37.85
C GLU A 547 -15.92 18.65 38.37
N VAL A 548 -16.59 17.79 39.14
CA VAL A 548 -16.00 16.51 39.59
C VAL A 548 -15.68 15.59 38.41
N ALA A 549 -16.57 15.50 37.41
CA ALA A 549 -16.38 14.65 36.24
C ALA A 549 -15.23 15.15 35.34
N GLU A 550 -15.09 16.46 35.14
CA GLU A 550 -13.99 17.08 34.38
C GLU A 550 -12.64 16.84 35.03
N LEU A 551 -12.52 17.09 36.34
CA LEU A 551 -11.30 16.79 37.09
C LEU A 551 -11.00 15.28 37.09
N ALA A 552 -12.04 14.44 37.16
CA ALA A 552 -11.88 13.00 37.09
C ALA A 552 -11.41 12.52 35.70
N ALA A 553 -11.96 13.09 34.63
CA ALA A 553 -11.55 12.86 33.24
C ALA A 553 -10.10 13.30 32.99
N ALA A 554 -9.67 14.40 33.63
CA ALA A 554 -8.28 14.86 33.65
C ALA A 554 -7.33 13.93 34.44
N GLY A 555 -7.85 12.89 35.10
CA GLY A 555 -7.07 11.86 35.81
C GLY A 555 -6.80 12.16 37.28
N ARG A 556 -7.40 13.20 37.88
CA ARG A 556 -7.19 13.59 39.28
C ARG A 556 -7.81 12.60 40.27
N ARG A 557 -7.08 12.11 41.26
CA ARG A 557 -7.60 11.19 42.30
C ARG A 557 -8.65 11.88 43.19
N ASN A 558 -9.50 11.11 43.88
CA ASN A 558 -10.57 11.68 44.72
C ASN A 558 -10.04 12.64 45.80
N ALA A 559 -8.90 12.34 46.42
CA ALA A 559 -8.19 13.25 47.33
C ALA A 559 -7.73 14.55 46.65
N GLU A 560 -7.21 14.47 45.42
CA GLU A 560 -6.76 15.64 44.65
C GLU A 560 -7.95 16.50 44.21
N ILE A 561 -9.07 15.86 43.85
CA ILE A 561 -10.34 16.55 43.55
C ILE A 561 -10.84 17.23 44.82
N SER A 562 -10.98 16.47 45.92
CA SER A 562 -11.40 16.96 47.23
C SER A 562 -10.64 18.21 47.64
N ALA A 563 -9.32 18.20 47.52
CA ALA A 563 -8.46 19.35 47.80
C ALA A 563 -8.67 20.51 46.81
N ALA A 564 -8.85 20.22 45.51
CA ALA A 564 -9.03 21.26 44.49
C ALA A 564 -10.35 22.02 44.63
N ILE A 565 -11.42 21.34 45.05
CA ILE A 565 -12.77 21.92 45.04
C ILE A 565 -13.39 22.07 46.44
N GLY A 566 -12.66 21.71 47.51
CA GLY A 566 -13.04 21.99 48.90
C GLY A 566 -14.20 21.16 49.47
N VAL A 567 -14.33 19.88 49.09
CA VAL A 567 -15.34 18.96 49.66
C VAL A 567 -14.70 17.65 50.10
N GLY A 568 -15.30 16.92 51.04
CA GLY A 568 -14.78 15.62 51.48
C GLY A 568 -14.72 14.56 50.36
N GLU A 569 -13.77 13.63 50.43
CA GLU A 569 -13.59 12.56 49.42
C GLU A 569 -14.86 11.73 49.18
N LYS A 570 -15.61 11.42 50.25
CA LYS A 570 -16.89 10.69 50.15
C LYS A 570 -17.95 11.46 49.36
N THR A 571 -17.90 12.79 49.40
CA THR A 571 -18.77 13.67 48.60
C THR A 571 -18.36 13.65 47.13
N VAL A 572 -17.05 13.66 46.85
CA VAL A 572 -16.51 13.46 45.48
C VAL A 572 -16.98 12.12 44.91
N GLU A 573 -16.86 11.03 45.68
CA GLU A 573 -17.33 9.70 45.27
C GLU A 573 -18.80 9.68 44.90
N ARG A 574 -19.65 10.29 45.73
CA ARG A 574 -21.10 10.39 45.48
C ARG A 574 -21.41 11.19 44.23
N HIS A 575 -20.77 12.35 44.03
CA HIS A 575 -20.96 13.15 42.82
C HIS A 575 -20.47 12.42 41.58
N LEU A 576 -19.32 11.75 41.66
CA LEU A 576 -18.76 10.98 40.55
C LEU A 576 -19.66 9.79 40.17
N ALA A 577 -20.17 9.04 41.15
CA ALA A 577 -21.10 7.93 40.90
C ALA A 577 -22.39 8.42 40.23
N ALA A 578 -22.96 9.54 40.69
CA ALA A 578 -24.11 10.16 40.07
C ALA A 578 -23.82 10.64 38.64
N ALA A 579 -22.65 11.26 38.42
CA ALA A 579 -22.24 11.72 37.09
C ALA A 579 -22.08 10.55 36.11
N LEU A 580 -21.34 9.50 36.49
CA LEU A 580 -21.16 8.30 35.67
C LEU A 580 -22.51 7.68 35.26
N LYS A 581 -23.44 7.56 36.22
CA LYS A 581 -24.79 7.04 35.96
C LYS A 581 -25.55 7.89 34.95
N ARG A 582 -25.52 9.22 35.11
CA ARG A 582 -26.23 10.15 34.21
C ARG A 582 -25.64 10.21 32.81
N LEU A 583 -24.33 10.01 32.68
CA LEU A 583 -23.63 9.96 31.39
C LEU A 583 -23.70 8.57 30.73
N GLY A 584 -24.22 7.55 31.41
CA GLY A 584 -24.20 6.17 30.90
C GLY A 584 -22.80 5.58 30.80
N ILE A 585 -21.84 6.13 31.54
CA ILE A 585 -20.43 5.71 31.50
C ILE A 585 -20.20 4.64 32.58
N PRO A 586 -19.66 3.46 32.24
CA PRO A 586 -19.62 2.32 33.15
C PRO A 586 -18.59 2.49 34.28
N SER A 587 -17.57 3.33 34.09
CA SER A 587 -16.55 3.55 35.11
C SER A 587 -15.79 4.85 34.93
N ARG A 588 -15.10 5.25 36.00
CA ARG A 588 -14.13 6.36 36.00
C ARG A 588 -13.02 6.19 34.95
N THR A 589 -12.68 4.96 34.57
CA THR A 589 -11.67 4.73 33.53
C THR A 589 -12.20 5.13 32.16
N ALA A 590 -13.44 4.74 31.84
CA ALA A 590 -14.10 5.18 30.61
C ALA A 590 -14.33 6.70 30.58
N LEU A 591 -14.54 7.33 31.74
CA LEU A 591 -14.64 8.79 31.82
C LEU A 591 -13.34 9.51 31.37
N ALA A 592 -12.18 8.86 31.48
CA ALA A 592 -10.91 9.46 31.04
C ALA A 592 -10.68 9.41 29.52
N SER A 593 -11.55 8.72 28.77
CA SER A 593 -11.52 8.63 27.30
C SER A 593 -12.63 9.44 26.62
N VAL A 594 -13.31 10.34 27.37
CA VAL A 594 -14.37 11.21 26.83
C VAL A 594 -14.06 12.69 27.05
N THR A 595 -14.59 13.53 26.17
CA THR A 595 -14.67 14.99 26.35
C THR A 595 -16.11 15.34 26.68
N LEU A 596 -16.29 16.15 27.72
CA LEU A 596 -17.62 16.62 28.14
C LEU A 596 -17.93 17.90 27.37
N GLU A 597 -18.94 17.87 26.50
CA GLU A 597 -19.38 19.06 25.78
C GLU A 597 -20.58 19.72 26.44
N TRP A 598 -20.57 21.05 26.38
CA TRP A 598 -21.64 21.91 26.84
C TRP A 598 -21.92 22.97 25.78
N SER A 599 -22.77 22.64 24.81
CA SER A 599 -23.20 23.57 23.77
C SER A 599 -24.67 23.95 23.99
N GLY A 600 -24.99 24.82 24.95
CA GLY A 600 -26.37 25.34 25.12
C GLY A 600 -26.50 26.41 26.21
N THR A 601 -27.21 27.50 25.88
CA THR A 601 -27.50 28.68 26.72
C THR A 601 -27.98 28.27 28.13
N PRO A 602 -27.56 28.96 29.21
CA PRO A 602 -27.92 28.58 30.57
C PRO A 602 -29.40 28.84 30.81
N ALA A 603 -30.23 27.82 30.59
CA ALA A 603 -31.64 27.79 30.96
C ALA A 603 -31.85 26.66 31.99
N ASP A 604 -31.25 26.84 33.16
CA ASP A 604 -31.86 26.58 34.49
C ASP A 604 -30.78 26.75 35.57
N ALA A 605 -30.54 27.99 35.97
CA ALA A 605 -29.74 28.34 37.13
C ALA A 605 -30.59 28.40 38.42
N GLY A 606 -31.71 27.66 38.49
CA GLY A 606 -32.67 27.83 39.57
C GLY A 606 -33.50 26.60 39.91
N ALA A 607 -32.89 25.54 40.43
CA ALA A 607 -33.50 24.69 41.47
C ALA A 607 -32.55 23.58 41.96
N ALA A 608 -32.55 23.39 43.28
CA ALA A 608 -31.98 22.28 44.04
C ALA A 608 -30.46 22.27 44.29
N ASP A 609 -29.96 23.36 44.90
CA ASP A 609 -29.02 23.24 46.02
C ASP A 609 -29.74 23.62 47.31
N ALA A 610 -30.37 22.62 47.94
CA ALA A 610 -30.86 22.69 49.31
C ALA A 610 -31.04 21.26 49.82
N GLY A 611 -30.16 20.82 50.73
CA GLY A 611 -30.39 19.63 51.55
C GLY A 611 -29.24 18.62 51.62
N ALA A 612 -28.13 19.00 52.25
CA ALA A 612 -27.33 18.13 53.12
C ALA A 612 -26.18 18.94 53.76
N ALA A 613 -26.55 19.92 54.59
CA ALA A 613 -25.64 20.48 55.58
C ALA A 613 -25.70 19.59 56.83
N ASP A 614 -24.51 19.19 57.28
CA ASP A 614 -24.10 18.84 58.65
C ASP A 614 -25.17 18.46 59.69
N ALA A 615 -25.07 17.21 60.13
CA ALA A 615 -25.44 16.82 61.49
C ALA A 615 -24.50 15.70 61.96
N ASP A 616 -23.25 16.05 62.28
CA ASP A 616 -22.49 15.31 63.30
C ASP A 616 -21.40 16.18 63.93
N ALA A 617 -21.78 16.93 64.96
CA ALA A 617 -20.88 17.34 66.03
C ALA A 617 -21.70 17.89 67.20
N SER A 618 -21.82 17.11 68.29
CA SER A 618 -21.46 17.60 69.64
C SER A 618 -21.69 16.57 70.76
N VAL A 619 -20.59 16.27 71.46
CA VAL A 619 -20.43 16.09 72.92
C VAL A 619 -20.75 14.72 73.58
N GLY A 620 -19.68 14.02 73.95
CA GLY A 620 -19.29 13.65 75.33
C GLY A 620 -20.29 13.00 76.32
N LEU A 621 -19.93 11.76 76.72
CA LEU A 621 -20.22 10.97 77.94
C LEU A 621 -20.56 11.74 79.25
N PRO A 622 -21.18 11.11 80.27
CA PRO A 622 -21.24 9.66 80.57
C PRO A 622 -22.63 8.99 80.53
#